data_AF-A0A2S5G7V8-F1
#
_entry.id   AF-A0A2S5G7V8-F1
#
_cell.length_a   1.000
_cell.length_b   1.000
_cell.length_c   1.000
_cell.angle_alpha   90.00
_cell.angle_beta   90.00
_cell.angle_gamma   90.00
#
_symmetry.space_group_name_H-M   'P 1'
#
loop_
_entity.id
_entity.type
_entity.pdbx_description
1 polymer ?
#
loop_
_entity_poly.entity_id
_entity_poly.type
_entity_poly.pdbx_seq_one_letter_code
_entity_poly.pdbx_strand_id
1 'polypeptide(L)'
;MQKLFEYNWQVREDWFKWCKAVPEEELVKERTGGVGSILFTLVHIIDVEYSWILELQGKEVPPAPNSEEIKSVDKVREFSAQCHEEVNAFVTSWTSELEEKVLEETNSSGEIERLKYGEVMRHVIAHEIHHIGQLSIWSREMNRQPVTANLIRRGLFEN
;
A
#
# COMPACT_ATOMS: atom_id res chain seq x y z
N MET A 1 5.12 13.73 -6.58
CA MET A 1 4.22 12.57 -6.44
C MET A 1 5.02 11.27 -6.49
N GLN A 2 5.68 10.95 -7.61
CA GLN A 2 6.49 9.72 -7.78
C GLN A 2 7.47 9.42 -6.62
N LYS A 3 8.21 10.42 -6.12
CA LYS A 3 9.14 10.21 -4.98
C LYS A 3 8.50 9.71 -3.69
N LEU A 4 7.20 9.98 -3.48
CA LEU A 4 6.48 9.45 -2.32
C LEU A 4 6.01 8.01 -2.53
N PHE A 5 5.72 7.61 -3.77
CA PHE A 5 5.53 6.19 -4.10
C PHE A 5 6.84 5.40 -3.93
N GLU A 6 7.95 5.91 -4.45
CA GLU A 6 9.27 5.29 -4.25
C GLU A 6 9.63 5.16 -2.76
N TYR A 7 9.35 6.19 -1.96
CA TYR A 7 9.48 6.15 -0.50
C TYR A 7 8.64 5.03 0.12
N ASN A 8 7.35 4.99 -0.22
CA ASN A 8 6.40 4.01 0.28
C ASN A 8 6.87 2.58 -0.03
N TRP A 9 7.25 2.31 -1.27
CA TRP A 9 7.76 0.99 -1.68
C TRP A 9 9.04 0.60 -0.94
N GLN A 10 9.99 1.52 -0.76
CA GLN A 10 11.20 1.25 0.05
C GLN A 10 10.85 0.90 1.49
N VAL A 11 9.92 1.63 2.11
CA VAL A 11 9.49 1.38 3.49
C VAL A 11 8.75 0.05 3.59
N ARG A 12 7.87 -0.27 2.64
CA ARG A 12 7.16 -1.55 2.57
C ARG A 12 8.11 -2.73 2.49
N GLU A 13 9.16 -2.62 1.66
CA GLU A 13 10.20 -3.65 1.58
C GLU A 13 11.00 -3.80 2.88
N ASP A 14 11.29 -2.69 3.57
CA ASP A 14 11.89 -2.75 4.90
C ASP A 14 10.96 -3.43 5.92
N TRP A 15 9.65 -3.24 5.82
CA TRP A 15 8.65 -3.94 6.65
C TRP A 15 8.55 -5.43 6.33
N PHE A 16 8.65 -5.84 5.06
CA PHE A 16 8.75 -7.27 4.73
C PHE A 16 9.97 -7.92 5.36
N LYS A 17 11.14 -7.26 5.28
CA LYS A 17 12.37 -7.72 5.96
C LYS A 17 12.19 -7.76 7.48
N TRP A 18 11.51 -6.78 8.05
CA TRP A 18 11.23 -6.75 9.48
C TRP A 18 10.34 -7.92 9.93
N CYS A 19 9.31 -8.24 9.13
CA CYS A 19 8.36 -9.34 9.37
C CYS A 19 9.04 -10.71 9.31
N LYS A 20 10.10 -10.88 8.52
CA LYS A 20 10.87 -12.14 8.45
C LYS A 20 11.46 -12.60 9.77
N ALA A 21 11.65 -11.69 10.71
CA ALA A 21 12.19 -11.98 12.03
C ALA A 21 11.09 -12.06 13.12
N VAL A 22 9.82 -12.13 12.72
CA VAL A 22 8.65 -12.25 13.60
C VAL A 22 7.97 -13.60 13.34
N PRO A 23 7.57 -14.35 14.39
CA PRO A 23 6.80 -15.58 14.21
C PRO A 23 5.50 -15.33 13.44
N GLU A 24 5.11 -16.25 12.56
CA GLU A 24 3.90 -16.11 11.75
C GLU A 24 2.65 -15.91 12.61
N GLU A 25 2.56 -16.57 13.77
CA GLU A 25 1.43 -16.38 14.69
C GLU A 25 1.27 -14.93 15.17
N GLU A 26 2.38 -14.20 15.36
CA GLU A 26 2.33 -12.79 15.79
C GLU A 26 2.04 -11.83 14.62
N LEU A 27 2.32 -12.25 13.38
CA LEU A 27 2.00 -11.49 12.18
C LEU A 27 0.49 -11.51 11.87
N VAL A 28 -0.18 -12.64 12.12
CA VAL A 28 -1.61 -12.82 11.86
C VAL A 28 -2.50 -12.52 13.07
N LYS A 29 -1.90 -12.39 14.27
CA LYS A 29 -2.61 -12.07 15.51
C LYS A 29 -3.46 -10.81 15.37
N GLU A 30 -4.70 -10.91 15.83
CA GLU A 30 -5.62 -9.78 15.91
C GLU A 30 -5.12 -8.74 16.94
N ARG A 31 -5.16 -7.48 16.55
CA ARG A 31 -4.70 -6.32 17.32
C ARG A 31 -5.72 -5.20 17.20
N THR A 32 -5.80 -4.37 18.24
CA THR A 32 -6.65 -3.18 18.20
C THR A 32 -6.08 -2.15 17.23
N GLY A 33 -6.94 -1.64 16.33
CA GLY A 33 -6.62 -0.59 15.37
C GLY A 33 -6.48 -1.10 13.93
N GLY A 34 -6.57 -0.19 12.97
CA GLY A 34 -6.40 -0.50 11.54
C GLY A 34 -7.34 -1.60 11.05
N VAL A 35 -6.81 -2.51 10.24
CA VAL A 35 -7.54 -3.62 9.64
C VAL A 35 -7.32 -4.97 10.37
N GLY A 36 -6.78 -4.94 11.59
CA GLY A 36 -6.80 -6.08 12.51
C GLY A 36 -5.50 -6.86 12.70
N SER A 37 -4.60 -6.98 11.70
CA SER A 37 -3.30 -7.66 11.91
C SER A 37 -2.17 -7.07 11.06
N ILE A 38 -0.92 -7.39 11.39
CA ILE A 38 0.26 -6.87 10.67
C ILE A 38 0.28 -7.38 9.24
N LEU A 39 0.10 -8.69 9.07
CA LEU A 39 0.16 -9.32 7.75
C LEU A 39 -0.99 -8.82 6.87
N PHE A 40 -2.20 -8.76 7.43
CA PHE A 40 -3.37 -8.30 6.68
C PHE A 40 -3.29 -6.81 6.35
N THR A 41 -2.67 -5.98 7.20
CA THR A 41 -2.40 -4.57 6.89
C THR A 41 -1.51 -4.42 5.67
N LEU A 42 -0.47 -5.26 5.51
CA LEU A 42 0.38 -5.22 4.32
C LEU A 42 -0.37 -5.65 3.06
N VAL A 43 -1.21 -6.69 3.15
CA VAL A 43 -2.10 -7.10 2.04
C VAL A 43 -3.03 -5.96 1.64
N HIS A 44 -3.71 -5.35 2.62
CA HIS A 44 -4.63 -4.25 2.41
C HIS A 44 -3.98 -3.02 1.75
N ILE A 45 -2.77 -2.66 2.16
CA ILE A 45 -2.00 -1.57 1.52
C ILE A 45 -1.78 -1.85 0.03
N ILE A 46 -1.32 -3.06 -0.31
CA ILE A 46 -1.01 -3.44 -1.69
C ILE A 46 -2.28 -3.50 -2.53
N ASP A 47 -3.34 -4.09 -1.96
CA ASP A 47 -4.63 -4.25 -2.63
C ASP A 47 -5.28 -2.90 -2.96
N VAL A 48 -5.30 -1.97 -2.00
CA VAL A 48 -5.84 -0.62 -2.24
C VAL A 48 -5.00 0.16 -3.25
N GLU A 49 -3.67 0.09 -3.17
CA GLU A 49 -2.80 0.72 -4.17
C GLU A 49 -3.09 0.16 -5.57
N TYR A 50 -3.13 -1.16 -5.72
CA TYR A 50 -3.32 -1.80 -7.01
C TYR A 50 -4.70 -1.52 -7.59
N SER A 51 -5.75 -1.64 -6.77
CA SER A 51 -7.14 -1.44 -7.18
C SER A 51 -7.37 -0.03 -7.74
N TRP A 52 -6.95 1.00 -7.00
CA TRP A 52 -7.07 2.39 -7.46
C TRP A 52 -6.31 2.62 -8.77
N ILE A 53 -5.12 2.03 -8.92
CA ILE A 53 -4.31 2.20 -10.13
C ILE A 53 -4.95 1.50 -11.33
N LEU A 54 -5.63 0.36 -11.13
CA LEU A 54 -6.42 -0.28 -12.19
C LEU A 54 -7.66 0.53 -12.57
N GLU A 55 -8.38 1.09 -11.59
CA GLU A 55 -9.55 1.95 -11.84
C GLU A 55 -9.18 3.21 -12.62
N LEU A 56 -8.07 3.87 -12.27
CA LEU A 56 -7.52 4.99 -13.03
C LEU A 56 -7.11 4.62 -14.47
N GLN A 57 -6.90 3.33 -14.74
CA GLN A 57 -6.62 2.82 -16.08
C GLN A 57 -7.87 2.29 -16.80
N GLY A 58 -9.04 2.32 -16.15
CA GLY A 58 -10.28 1.73 -16.66
C GLY A 58 -10.22 0.21 -16.80
N LYS A 59 -9.40 -0.45 -15.98
CA LYS A 59 -9.23 -1.91 -15.95
C LYS A 59 -10.12 -2.53 -14.87
N GLU A 60 -10.49 -3.80 -15.07
CA GLU A 60 -11.22 -4.57 -14.07
C GLU A 60 -10.34 -4.85 -12.85
N VAL A 61 -10.88 -4.60 -11.66
CA VAL A 61 -10.20 -4.85 -10.38
C VAL A 61 -10.46 -6.30 -9.95
N PRO A 62 -9.41 -7.15 -9.82
CA PRO A 62 -9.59 -8.49 -9.30
C PRO A 62 -9.91 -8.45 -7.79
N PRO A 63 -10.55 -9.49 -7.24
CA PRO A 63 -10.80 -9.57 -5.81
C PRO A 63 -9.46 -9.62 -5.04
N ALA A 64 -9.43 -8.92 -3.91
CA ALA A 64 -8.33 -8.96 -2.96
C ALA A 64 -8.05 -10.41 -2.49
N PRO A 65 -6.78 -10.79 -2.29
CA PRO A 65 -6.46 -12.06 -1.64
C PRO A 65 -7.09 -12.12 -0.25
N ASN A 66 -7.73 -13.24 0.07
CA ASN A 66 -8.35 -13.38 1.39
C ASN A 66 -7.32 -13.78 2.47
N SER A 67 -7.72 -13.62 3.73
CA SER A 67 -6.87 -13.94 4.89
C SER A 67 -6.53 -15.43 5.02
N GLU A 68 -7.25 -16.32 4.34
CA GLU A 68 -6.96 -17.75 4.32
C GLU A 68 -5.86 -18.11 3.31
N GLU A 69 -5.72 -17.32 2.24
CA GLU A 69 -4.74 -17.50 1.16
C GLU A 69 -3.35 -16.97 1.52
N ILE A 70 -3.26 -15.92 2.33
CA ILE A 70 -1.98 -15.30 2.69
C ILE A 70 -1.68 -15.44 4.18
N LYS A 71 -0.95 -16.51 4.52
CA LYS A 71 -0.50 -16.82 5.90
C LYS A 71 0.98 -16.58 6.15
N SER A 72 1.74 -16.18 5.12
CA SER A 72 3.17 -15.91 5.25
C SER A 72 3.57 -14.60 4.57
N VAL A 73 4.61 -13.97 5.11
CA VAL A 73 5.18 -12.73 4.55
C VAL A 73 5.69 -12.93 3.11
N ASP A 74 6.14 -14.13 2.74
CA ASP A 74 6.58 -14.41 1.37
C ASP A 74 5.45 -14.32 0.37
N LYS A 75 4.26 -14.79 0.74
CA LYS A 75 3.08 -14.71 -0.12
C LYS A 75 2.60 -13.26 -0.29
N VAL A 76 2.64 -12.45 0.77
CA VAL A 76 2.36 -11.01 0.65
C VAL A 76 3.37 -10.32 -0.26
N ARG A 77 4.66 -10.66 -0.13
CA ARG A 77 5.71 -10.07 -0.95
C ARG A 77 5.62 -10.50 -2.42
N GLU A 78 5.26 -11.75 -2.68
CA GLU A 78 4.96 -12.24 -4.03
C GLU A 78 3.79 -11.48 -4.66
N PHE A 79 2.69 -11.29 -3.91
CA PHE A 79 1.55 -10.47 -4.33
C PHE A 79 1.97 -9.02 -4.60
N SER A 80 2.74 -8.40 -3.70
CA SER A 80 3.28 -7.05 -3.90
C SER A 80 4.08 -6.95 -5.20
N ALA A 81 4.93 -7.93 -5.49
CA ALA A 81 5.75 -7.93 -6.70
C ALA A 81 4.92 -8.08 -7.97
N GLN A 82 3.86 -8.89 -7.95
CA GLN A 82 2.93 -9.08 -9.08
C GLN A 82 2.18 -7.79 -9.41
N CYS A 83 1.68 -7.08 -8.39
CA CYS A 83 1.00 -5.79 -8.58
C CYS A 83 1.98 -4.68 -9.00
N HIS A 84 3.21 -4.71 -8.48
CA HIS A 84 4.16 -3.61 -8.61
C HIS A 84 4.55 -3.29 -10.05
N GLU A 85 4.64 -4.27 -10.95
CA GLU A 85 5.01 -4.02 -12.36
C GLU A 85 4.04 -3.03 -13.03
N GLU A 86 2.74 -3.30 -12.90
CA GLU A 86 1.66 -2.48 -13.44
C GLU A 86 1.58 -1.11 -12.73
N VAL A 87 1.67 -1.10 -11.40
CA VAL A 87 1.65 0.13 -10.61
C VAL A 87 2.82 1.04 -10.97
N ASN A 88 4.03 0.50 -11.03
CA ASN A 88 5.24 1.26 -11.35
C ASN A 88 5.16 1.84 -12.76
N ALA A 89 4.65 1.09 -13.75
CA ALA A 89 4.46 1.60 -15.10
C ALA A 89 3.51 2.82 -15.14
N PHE A 90 2.40 2.77 -14.39
CA PHE A 90 1.48 3.90 -14.31
C PHE A 90 2.08 5.11 -13.57
N VAL A 91 2.71 4.89 -12.40
CA VAL A 91 3.31 5.96 -11.59
C VAL A 91 4.45 6.66 -12.34
N THR A 92 5.29 5.91 -13.07
CA THR A 92 6.45 6.46 -13.81
C THR A 92 6.05 7.16 -15.10
N SER A 93 4.91 6.80 -15.70
CA SER A 93 4.35 7.49 -16.87
C SER A 93 3.49 8.70 -16.51
N TRP A 94 3.40 9.04 -15.22
CA TRP A 94 2.57 10.14 -14.75
C TRP A 94 3.00 11.50 -15.32
N THR A 95 2.03 12.27 -15.80
CA THR A 95 2.23 13.62 -16.35
C THR A 95 1.28 14.60 -15.67
N SER A 96 1.58 15.90 -15.76
CA SER A 96 0.74 16.97 -15.20
C SER A 96 -0.70 16.95 -15.75
N GLU A 97 -0.88 16.47 -16.97
CA GLU A 97 -2.14 16.37 -17.67
C GLU A 97 -3.07 15.32 -17.05
N LEU A 98 -2.51 14.30 -16.40
CA LEU A 98 -3.30 13.30 -15.69
C LEU A 98 -3.89 13.86 -14.40
N GLU A 99 -3.32 14.91 -13.81
CA GLU A 99 -3.77 15.48 -12.53
C GLU A 99 -5.26 15.84 -12.53
N GLU A 100 -5.74 16.38 -13.65
CA GLU A 100 -7.08 16.93 -13.81
C GLU A 100 -8.06 15.97 -14.52
N LYS A 101 -7.61 14.76 -14.89
CA LYS A 101 -8.53 13.73 -15.40
C LYS A 101 -9.51 13.33 -14.30
N VAL A 102 -10.73 12.99 -14.73
CA VAL A 102 -11.82 12.58 -13.85
C VAL A 102 -12.05 11.08 -14.00
N LEU A 103 -12.06 10.39 -12.85
CA LEU A 103 -12.58 9.05 -12.69
C LEU A 103 -14.06 9.20 -12.30
N GLU A 104 -14.96 8.55 -13.05
CA GLU A 104 -16.38 8.46 -12.68
C GLU A 104 -16.64 7.07 -12.13
N GLU A 105 -17.10 6.98 -10.89
CA GLU A 105 -17.43 5.72 -10.23
C GLU A 105 -18.87 5.73 -9.76
N THR A 106 -19.50 4.56 -9.76
CA THR A 106 -20.82 4.42 -9.13
C THR A 106 -20.60 3.96 -7.70
N ASN A 107 -20.97 4.80 -6.73
CA ASN A 107 -20.84 4.44 -5.33
C ASN A 107 -21.89 3.38 -4.91
N SER A 108 -21.81 2.92 -3.66
CA SER A 108 -22.70 1.88 -3.14
C SER A 108 -24.18 2.29 -3.05
N SER A 109 -24.49 3.59 -3.09
CA SER A 109 -25.87 4.10 -3.19
C SER A 109 -26.36 4.26 -4.64
N GLY A 110 -25.54 3.94 -5.63
CA GLY A 110 -25.88 4.06 -7.05
C GLY A 110 -25.69 5.46 -7.63
N GLU A 111 -25.06 6.38 -6.89
CA GLU A 111 -24.76 7.74 -7.34
C GLU A 111 -23.40 7.78 -8.04
N ILE A 112 -23.28 8.65 -9.04
CA ILE A 112 -22.01 8.88 -9.73
C ILE A 112 -21.15 9.81 -8.88
N GLU A 113 -20.03 9.29 -8.41
CA GLU A 113 -18.97 10.03 -7.78
C GLU A 113 -17.90 10.39 -8.82
N ARG A 114 -17.29 11.58 -8.65
CA ARG A 114 -16.27 12.10 -9.56
C ARG A 114 -15.01 12.44 -8.79
N LEU A 115 -13.96 11.68 -9.03
CA LEU A 115 -12.67 11.87 -8.37
C LEU A 115 -11.64 12.37 -9.37
N LYS A 116 -10.81 13.32 -8.96
CA LYS A 116 -9.64 13.69 -9.77
C LYS A 116 -8.58 12.60 -9.65
N TYR A 117 -7.96 12.26 -10.75
CA TYR A 117 -6.83 11.33 -10.80
C TYR A 117 -5.72 11.75 -9.82
N GLY A 118 -5.40 13.06 -9.76
CA GLY A 118 -4.42 13.58 -8.81
C GLY A 118 -4.82 13.44 -7.34
N GLU A 119 -6.13 13.46 -7.03
CA GLU A 119 -6.67 13.22 -5.70
C GLU A 119 -6.49 11.76 -5.30
N VAL A 120 -6.86 10.82 -6.19
CA VAL A 120 -6.68 9.37 -5.98
C VAL A 120 -5.21 9.03 -5.73
N MET A 121 -4.27 9.56 -6.54
CA MET A 121 -2.84 9.29 -6.34
C MET A 121 -2.33 9.76 -4.97
N ARG A 122 -2.84 10.88 -4.45
CA ARG A 122 -2.47 11.39 -3.12
C ARG A 122 -3.14 10.60 -2.01
N HIS A 123 -4.37 10.13 -2.24
CA HIS A 123 -5.05 9.21 -1.34
C HIS A 123 -4.22 7.94 -1.16
N VAL A 124 -3.80 7.28 -2.25
CA VAL A 124 -2.97 6.07 -2.20
C VAL A 124 -1.68 6.29 -1.41
N ILE A 125 -0.98 7.41 -1.65
CA ILE A 125 0.23 7.77 -0.89
C ILE A 125 -0.07 7.89 0.62
N ALA A 126 -1.09 8.66 0.97
CA ALA A 126 -1.44 8.93 2.37
C ALA A 126 -1.96 7.67 3.07
N HIS A 127 -2.70 6.83 2.37
CA HIS A 127 -3.27 5.57 2.84
C HIS A 127 -2.18 4.62 3.34
N GLU A 128 -1.14 4.39 2.55
CA GLU A 128 -0.04 3.54 2.98
C GLU A 128 0.74 4.14 4.15
N ILE A 129 1.06 5.44 4.12
CA ILE A 129 1.76 6.11 5.23
C ILE A 129 0.96 5.96 6.53
N HIS A 130 -0.37 6.11 6.46
CA HIS A 130 -1.27 5.93 7.59
C HIS A 130 -1.17 4.51 8.18
N HIS A 131 -1.30 3.48 7.34
CA HIS A 131 -1.28 2.08 7.79
C HIS A 131 0.11 1.62 8.25
N ILE A 132 1.18 2.08 7.60
CA ILE A 132 2.55 1.85 8.06
C ILE A 132 2.79 2.49 9.45
N GLY A 133 2.17 3.64 9.73
CA GLY A 133 2.16 4.25 11.05
C GLY A 133 1.59 3.32 12.12
N GLN A 134 0.52 2.58 11.81
CA GLN A 134 -0.10 1.61 12.72
C GLN A 134 0.86 0.45 13.02
N LEU A 135 1.56 -0.08 12.00
CA LEU A 135 2.57 -1.13 12.19
C LEU A 135 3.67 -0.70 13.16
N SER A 136 4.04 0.58 13.14
CA SER A 136 5.04 1.12 14.07
C SER A 136 4.63 0.99 15.54
N ILE A 137 3.35 1.15 15.87
CA ILE A 137 2.82 0.99 17.22
C ILE A 137 2.85 -0.48 17.63
N TRP A 138 2.31 -1.37 16.80
CA TRP A 138 2.29 -2.81 17.09
C TRP A 138 3.70 -3.41 17.20
N SER A 139 4.66 -2.90 16.44
CA SER A 139 6.07 -3.30 16.59
C SER A 139 6.61 -3.04 18.00
N ARG A 140 6.21 -1.91 18.62
CA ARG A 140 6.60 -1.53 19.97
C ARG A 140 5.92 -2.36 21.04
N GLU A 141 4.65 -2.73 20.84
CA GLU A 141 3.94 -3.65 21.73
C GLU A 141 4.62 -5.02 21.82
N MET A 142 5.29 -5.43 20.74
CA MET A 142 6.13 -6.64 20.71
C MET A 142 7.57 -6.42 21.20
N ASN A 143 7.88 -5.25 21.76
CA ASN A 143 9.23 -4.85 22.19
C ASN A 143 10.27 -4.89 21.06
N ARG A 144 9.87 -4.64 19.81
CA ARG A 144 10.76 -4.59 18.65
C ARG A 144 10.92 -3.15 18.16
N GLN A 145 12.07 -2.87 17.53
CA GLN A 145 12.28 -1.58 16.89
C GLN A 145 11.48 -1.51 15.58
N PRO A 146 10.70 -0.45 15.31
CA PRO A 146 10.01 -0.26 14.04
C PRO A 146 11.01 0.04 12.92
N VAL A 147 10.57 -0.19 11.69
CA VAL A 147 11.20 0.40 10.50
C VAL A 147 11.15 1.92 10.59
N THR A 148 12.22 2.61 10.19
CA THR A 148 12.23 4.08 10.18
C THR A 148 11.23 4.64 9.16
N ALA A 149 10.39 5.58 9.57
CA ALA A 149 9.47 6.30 8.67
C ALA A 149 10.10 7.59 8.10
N ASN A 150 11.42 7.76 8.20
CA ASN A 150 12.08 8.95 7.68
C ASN A 150 12.03 8.96 6.15
N LEU A 151 11.49 10.02 5.55
CA LEU A 151 11.58 10.25 4.12
C LEU A 151 13.00 10.67 3.70
N ILE A 152 13.63 11.52 4.50
CA ILE A 152 14.99 12.01 4.23
C ILE A 152 16.04 10.91 4.49
N ARG A 153 17.21 11.05 3.84
CA ARG A 153 18.35 10.12 4.00
C ARG A 153 18.05 8.68 3.57
N ARG A 154 17.16 8.52 2.58
CA ARG A 154 16.83 7.24 1.93
C ARG A 154 17.40 7.10 0.50
N GLY A 155 18.22 8.05 0.05
CA GLY A 155 18.80 8.03 -1.29
C GLY A 155 17.83 8.36 -2.44
N LEU A 156 16.57 8.72 -2.14
CA LEU A 156 15.54 8.98 -3.17
C LEU A 156 15.83 10.17 -4.11
N PHE A 157 16.74 11.06 -3.69
CA PHE A 157 17.12 12.27 -4.42
C PHE A 157 18.62 12.30 -4.75
N GLU A 158 19.33 11.18 -4.57
CA GLU A 158 20.72 11.04 -4.99
C GLU A 158 20.72 10.60 -6.46
N ASN A 159 21.46 11.34 -7.29
CA ASN A 159 21.61 11.07 -8.74
C ASN A 159 22.55 9.89 -9.00
#